data_AF-T1A464-F1
#
_entry.id   AF-T1A464-F1
#
_cell.length_a   1.000
_cell.length_b   1.000
_cell.length_c   1.000
_cell.angle_alpha   90.00
_cell.angle_beta   90.00
_cell.angle_gamma   90.00
#
_symmetry.space_group_name_H-M   'P 1'
#
loop_
_entity.id
_entity.type
_entity.pdbx_description
1 polymer ?
#
loop_
_entity_poly.entity_id
_entity_poly.type
_entity_poly.pdbx_seq_one_letter_code
_entity_poly.pdbx_strand_id
1 'polypeptide(L)' 'AQLDTALAQLDRLAPAGKELLVRALTRALREDGQVRVAEAELLRVVCAALHCPLPLVLGDTPRA' A
#
# COMPACT_ATOMS: atom_id res chain seq x y z
N ALA A 1 18.22 -5.43 -2.62
CA ALA A 1 18.61 -5.14 -4.02
C ALA A 1 17.45 -5.32 -5.01
N GLN A 2 16.88 -6.54 -5.17
CA GLN A 2 15.77 -6.75 -6.12
C GLN A 2 14.52 -5.95 -5.76
N LEU A 3 14.13 -5.94 -4.48
CA LEU A 3 13.00 -5.14 -4.00
C LEU A 3 13.21 -3.65 -4.23
N ASP A 4 14.38 -3.12 -3.90
CA ASP A 4 14.72 -1.70 -4.12
C ASP A 4 14.61 -1.32 -5.60
N THR A 5 15.07 -2.20 -6.49
CA THR A 5 14.98 -2.00 -7.94
C THR A 5 13.52 -1.99 -8.40
N ALA A 6 12.70 -2.92 -7.91
CA ALA A 6 11.28 -2.98 -8.23
C ALA A 6 10.53 -1.74 -7.73
N LEU A 7 10.80 -1.30 -6.50
CA LEU A 7 10.20 -0.08 -5.94
C LEU A 7 10.58 1.15 -6.78
N ALA A 8 11.85 1.29 -7.17
CA ALA A 8 12.28 2.37 -8.05
C ALA A 8 11.60 2.33 -9.43
N GLN A 9 11.30 1.15 -9.97
CA GLN A 9 10.54 0.99 -11.22
C GLN A 9 9.07 1.39 -11.05
N LEU A 10 8.43 0.92 -9.98
CA LEU A 10 7.02 1.22 -9.67
C LEU A 10 6.81 2.70 -9.34
N ASP A 11 7.80 3.37 -8.76
CA ASP A 11 7.73 4.81 -8.47
C ASP A 11 7.70 5.67 -9.75
N ARG A 12 8.11 5.12 -10.90
CA ARG A 12 8.02 5.79 -12.20
C ARG A 12 6.69 5.60 -12.92
N LEU A 13 5.75 4.85 -12.34
CA LEU A 13 4.41 4.72 -12.91
C LEU A 13 3.71 6.08 -12.98
N ALA A 14 2.92 6.28 -14.03
CA ALA A 14 1.98 7.39 -14.10
C ALA A 14 0.99 7.32 -12.90
N PRO A 15 0.38 8.44 -12.48
CA PRO A 15 -0.50 8.48 -11.31
C PRO A 15 -1.59 7.39 -11.29
N ALA A 16 -2.23 7.12 -12.43
CA ALA A 16 -3.24 6.05 -12.54
C ALA A 16 -2.67 4.64 -12.28
N GLY A 17 -1.41 4.39 -12.68
CA GLY A 17 -0.73 3.13 -12.40
C GLY A 17 -0.40 2.96 -10.92
N LYS A 18 0.04 4.04 -10.26
CA LYS A 18 0.26 4.05 -8.80
C LYS A 18 -1.05 3.82 -8.05
N GLU A 19 -2.15 4.44 -8.48
CA GLU A 19 -3.46 4.24 -7.89
C GLU A 19 -3.91 2.77 -8.02
N LEU A 20 -3.79 2.18 -9.21
CA LEU A 20 -4.12 0.77 -9.45
C LEU A 20 -3.32 -0.16 -8.53
N LEU A 21 -2.02 0.06 -8.42
CA LEU A 21 -1.14 -0.72 -7.55
C LEU A 21 -1.57 -0.61 -6.08
N VAL A 22 -1.78 0.60 -5.55
CA VAL A 22 -2.18 0.81 -4.16
C VAL A 22 -3.53 0.17 -3.86
N ARG A 23 -4.49 0.24 -4.80
CA ARG A 23 -5.79 -0.45 -4.69
C ARG A 23 -5.62 -1.97 -4.67
N ALA A 24 -4.76 -2.52 -5.52
CA ALA A 24 -4.49 -3.95 -5.56
C ALA A 24 -3.84 -4.45 -4.26
N LEU A 25 -2.83 -3.74 -3.75
CA LEU A 25 -2.20 -4.05 -2.47
C LEU A 25 -3.20 -3.97 -1.32
N THR A 26 -4.02 -2.93 -1.28
CA THR A 26 -5.08 -2.78 -0.27
C THR A 26 -6.07 -3.94 -0.29
N ARG A 27 -6.43 -4.44 -1.48
CA ARG A 27 -7.30 -5.61 -1.62
C ARG A 27 -6.61 -6.88 -1.12
N ALA A 28 -5.33 -7.07 -1.45
CA ALA A 28 -4.56 -8.23 -1.02
C ALA A 28 -4.43 -8.31 0.51
N LEU A 29 -4.19 -7.17 1.16
CA LEU A 29 -4.12 -7.08 2.63
C LEU A 29 -5.43 -7.40 3.36
N ARG A 30 -6.57 -7.41 2.65
CA ARG A 30 -7.90 -7.66 3.22
C ARG A 30 -8.43 -9.06 2.92
N GLU A 31 -7.64 -9.89 2.24
CA GLU A 31 -8.10 -11.17 1.70
C GLU A 31 -8.56 -12.13 2.81
N ASP A 32 -7.87 -12.13 3.95
CA ASP A 32 -8.19 -12.92 5.14
C ASP A 32 -9.22 -12.24 6.07
N GLY A 33 -9.78 -11.10 5.65
CA GLY A 33 -10.80 -10.34 6.38
C GLY A 33 -10.27 -9.49 7.54
N GLN A 34 -8.96 -9.47 7.82
CA GLN A 34 -8.38 -8.64 8.89
C GLN A 34 -7.04 -8.03 8.48
N VAL A 35 -6.92 -6.70 8.50
CA VAL A 35 -5.63 -6.04 8.29
C VAL A 35 -4.91 -5.92 9.63
N ARG A 36 -3.76 -6.57 9.76
CA ARG A 36 -2.90 -6.44 10.95
C ARG A 36 -2.14 -5.11 10.93
N VAL A 37 -1.72 -4.65 12.10
CA VAL A 37 -0.90 -3.42 12.22
C VAL A 37 0.35 -3.50 11.33
N ALA A 38 1.04 -4.64 11.31
CA ALA A 38 2.22 -4.84 10.47
C ALA A 38 1.92 -4.70 8.97
N GLU A 39 0.73 -5.09 8.52
CA GLU A 39 0.31 -4.98 7.12
C GLU A 39 -0.06 -3.55 6.75
N ALA A 40 -0.75 -2.85 7.65
CA ALA A 40 -1.05 -1.42 7.48
C ALA A 40 0.25 -0.59 7.42
N GLU A 41 1.19 -0.86 8.31
CA GLU A 41 2.51 -0.21 8.32
C GLU A 41 3.33 -0.57 7.08
N LEU A 42 3.25 -1.81 6.60
CA LEU A 42 3.88 -2.20 5.34
C LEU A 42 3.32 -1.40 4.16
N LEU A 43 1.99 -1.21 4.08
CA LEU A 43 1.39 -0.37 3.03
C LEU A 43 1.87 1.08 3.15
N ARG A 44 2.01 1.61 4.37
CA ARG A 44 2.52 2.96 4.62
C ARG A 44 3.96 3.13 4.12
N VAL A 45 4.83 2.16 4.36
CA VAL A 45 6.20 2.16 3.84
C VAL A 45 6.22 2.08 2.31
N VAL A 46 5.38 1.25 1.70
CA VAL A 46 5.28 1.15 0.24
C VAL A 46 4.77 2.47 -0.36
N CYS A 47 3.70 3.06 0.18
CA CYS A 47 3.19 4.35 -0.29
C CYS A 47 4.24 5.47 -0.17
N ALA A 48 5.00 5.50 0.93
CA ALA A 48 6.10 6.43 1.11
C ALA A 48 7.21 6.22 0.06
N ALA A 49 7.60 4.98 -0.21
CA ALA A 49 8.62 4.64 -1.21
C ALA A 49 8.18 4.98 -2.65
N LEU A 50 6.89 4.94 -2.93
CA LEU A 50 6.30 5.25 -4.24
C LEU A 50 5.79 6.69 -4.35
N HIS A 51 6.12 7.55 -3.38
CA HIS A 51 5.71 8.96 -3.34
C HIS A 51 4.22 9.17 -3.64
N CYS A 52 3.37 8.32 -3.07
CA CYS A 52 1.92 8.36 -3.26
C CYS A 52 1.18 8.45 -1.91
N PRO A 53 -0.02 9.02 -1.89
CA PRO A 53 -0.78 9.16 -0.65
C PRO A 53 -1.20 7.80 -0.11
N LEU A 54 -1.17 7.64 1.22
CA LEU A 54 -1.74 6.48 1.88
C LEU A 54 -3.28 6.49 1.71
N PRO A 55 -3.92 5.37 1.33
CA PRO A 55 -5.36 5.33 1.17
C PRO A 55 -6.07 5.40 2.53
N LEU A 56 -7.11 6.24 2.63
CA LEU A 56 -7.86 6.52 3.86
C LEU A 56 -8.61 5.31 4.46
N VAL A 57 -8.72 4.22 3.71
CA VAL A 57 -9.46 3.01 4.08
C VAL A 57 -8.85 2.22 5.24
N LEU A 58 -7.62 2.54 5.65
CA LEU A 58 -6.94 1.90 6.78
C LEU A 58 -7.19 2.59 8.14
N GLY A 59 -7.97 3.68 8.17
CA GLY A 59 -8.26 4.42 9.41
C GLY A 59 -9.31 3.71 10.29
N ASP A 60 -8.89 3.41 11.53
CA ASP A 60 -9.65 2.93 12.70
C ASP A 60 -11.16 2.72 12.53
N THR A 61 -11.59 1.47 12.37
CA THR A 61 -12.82 1.05 13.05
C THR A 61 -12.49 0.91 14.54
N PRO A 62 -13.09 1.73 15.44
CA PRO A 62 -12.87 1.57 16.87
C PRO A 62 -13.22 0.13 17.27
N ARG A 63 -12.29 -0.53 17.97
CA ARG A 63 -12.55 -1.83 18.60
C ARG A 63 -13.65 -1.62 19.64
N ALA A 64 -14.87 -2.03 19.32
CA ALA A 64 -15.92 -2.29 20.30
C ALA A 64 -15.63 -3.62 21.01
#